data_AF-A0A1F3K4S1-F1
#
_entry.id   AF-A0A1F3K4S1-F1
#
_cell.length_a   1.000
_cell.length_b   1.000
_cell.length_c   1.000
_cell.angle_alpha   90.00
_cell.angle_beta   90.00
_cell.angle_gamma   90.00
#
_symmetry.space_group_name_H-M   'P 1'
#
loop_
_entity.id
_entity.type
_entity.pdbx_description
1 polymer ?
#
loop_
_entity_poly.entity_id
_entity_poly.type
_entity_poly.pdbx_seq_one_letter_code
_entity_poly.pdbx_strand_id
1 'polypeptide(L)'
;MKIYTDFFEKKGIVSGQILITAKDFEDRDNKENLLNAFDTLFDIGVVPIINENDAVAVDEIKFGDNDMIAANVASMLKARHLFLITGVEGVYDKNPNKYDDAKVIRNYHDYVNKEIKFEGKTSHGTGGMESKVNAAILATEVGTDVNIMGVEEIAEILKIIEGNVEVGTYFKGLENTITEEGVFPDVAICL
;
A
#
# COMPACT_ATOMS: atom_id res chain seq x y z
N MET A 1 2.26 15.99 9.17
CA MET A 1 3.60 16.20 8.59
C MET A 1 4.71 16.38 9.63
N LYS A 2 4.69 17.39 10.51
CA LYS A 2 5.81 17.69 11.45
C LYS A 2 6.37 16.47 12.20
N ILE A 3 5.50 15.59 12.72
CA ILE A 3 5.92 14.39 13.45
C ILE A 3 6.81 13.48 12.57
N TYR A 4 6.41 13.24 11.32
CA TYR A 4 7.22 12.46 10.37
C TYR A 4 8.57 13.11 10.12
N THR A 5 8.58 14.42 9.85
CA THR A 5 9.82 15.18 9.65
C THR A 5 10.76 15.05 10.84
N ASP A 6 10.26 15.24 12.07
CA ASP A 6 11.07 15.11 13.29
C ASP A 6 11.65 13.69 13.46
N PHE A 7 10.96 12.64 13.01
CA PHE A 7 11.46 11.25 13.08
C PHE A 7 12.49 10.94 11.99
N PHE A 8 12.26 11.37 10.75
CA PHE A 8 13.19 11.19 9.64
C PHE A 8 14.48 11.99 9.85
N GLU A 9 14.38 13.24 10.33
CA GLU A 9 15.53 14.09 10.62
C GLU A 9 16.47 13.46 11.67
N LYS A 10 15.93 12.79 12.70
CA LYS A 10 16.72 12.04 13.69
C LYS A 10 17.54 10.90 13.07
N LYS A 11 17.19 10.46 11.87
CA LYS A 11 17.90 9.44 11.08
C LYS A 11 18.74 10.04 9.95
N GLY A 12 18.81 11.37 9.84
CA GLY A 12 19.50 12.07 8.75
C GLY A 12 18.78 11.97 7.40
N ILE A 13 17.48 11.64 7.42
CA ILE A 13 16.66 11.48 6.21
C ILE A 13 15.77 12.72 6.08
N VAL A 14 15.65 13.23 4.86
CA VAL A 14 14.72 14.33 4.55
C VAL A 14 13.40 13.72 4.06
N SER A 15 12.27 14.20 4.60
CA SER A 15 10.93 13.78 4.17
C SER A 15 10.22 14.90 3.41
N GLY A 16 9.50 14.59 2.34
CA GLY A 16 8.73 15.56 1.54
C GLY A 16 7.24 15.20 1.55
N GLN A 17 6.35 16.18 1.68
CA GLN A 17 4.91 15.91 1.66
C GLN A 17 4.37 15.95 0.22
N ILE A 18 3.56 14.97 -0.15
CA ILE A 18 2.73 14.98 -1.35
C ILE A 18 1.27 14.81 -0.93
N LEU A 19 0.41 15.71 -1.38
CA LEU A 19 -1.04 15.62 -1.16
C LEU A 19 -1.72 15.34 -2.50
N ILE A 20 -2.54 14.30 -2.55
CA ILE A 20 -3.13 13.80 -3.80
C ILE A 20 -4.66 13.72 -3.74
N THR A 21 -5.28 13.69 -4.90
CA THR A 21 -6.72 13.55 -5.13
C THR A 21 -6.96 12.50 -6.22
N ALA A 22 -8.20 12.01 -6.38
CA ALA A 22 -8.50 11.03 -7.42
C ALA A 22 -8.15 11.52 -8.83
N LYS A 23 -8.35 12.82 -9.08
CA LYS A 23 -8.03 13.48 -10.37
C LYS A 23 -6.56 13.42 -10.75
N ASP A 24 -5.66 13.27 -9.78
CA ASP A 24 -4.21 13.18 -10.07
C ASP A 24 -3.84 11.86 -10.77
N PHE A 25 -4.74 10.86 -10.75
CA PHE A 25 -4.53 9.56 -11.40
C PHE A 25 -5.39 9.38 -12.66
N GLU A 26 -6.52 10.11 -12.76
CA GLU A 26 -7.44 10.05 -13.90
C GLU A 26 -6.98 10.90 -15.09
N ASP A 27 -6.43 12.08 -14.82
CA ASP A 27 -5.95 12.99 -15.86
C ASP A 27 -4.48 12.70 -16.21
N ARG A 28 -4.19 12.60 -17.51
CA ARG A 28 -2.85 12.27 -18.01
C ARG A 28 -1.82 13.31 -17.59
N ASP A 29 -2.14 14.59 -17.70
CA ASP A 29 -1.18 15.67 -17.44
C ASP A 29 -0.92 15.77 -15.94
N ASN A 30 -1.95 15.61 -15.10
CA ASN A 30 -1.76 15.55 -13.65
C ASN A 30 -0.92 14.35 -13.23
N LYS A 31 -1.14 13.18 -13.83
CA LYS A 31 -0.35 11.98 -13.55
C LYS A 31 1.12 12.16 -13.93
N GLU A 32 1.39 12.78 -15.08
CA GLU A 32 2.77 13.11 -15.51
C GLU A 32 3.44 14.11 -14.55
N ASN A 33 2.70 15.13 -14.10
CA ASN A 33 3.20 16.07 -13.08
C ASN A 33 3.51 15.38 -11.75
N LEU A 34 2.65 14.45 -11.32
CA LEU A 34 2.85 13.68 -10.09
C LEU A 34 4.08 12.77 -10.19
N LEU A 35 4.27 12.08 -11.32
CA LEU A 35 5.47 11.30 -11.60
C LEU A 35 6.74 12.15 -11.54
N ASN A 36 6.76 13.30 -12.22
CA ASN A 36 7.89 14.23 -12.20
C ASN A 36 8.23 14.70 -10.78
N ALA A 37 7.22 14.91 -9.94
CA ALA A 37 7.41 15.27 -8.54
C ALA A 37 8.05 14.13 -7.75
N PHE A 38 7.60 12.88 -7.92
CA PHE A 38 8.22 11.71 -7.31
C PHE A 38 9.67 11.53 -7.75
N ASP A 39 9.94 11.58 -9.06
CA ASP A 39 11.30 11.45 -9.61
C ASP A 39 12.24 12.50 -9.02
N THR A 40 11.78 13.76 -8.95
CA THR A 40 12.57 14.84 -8.35
C THR A 40 12.89 14.56 -6.87
N LEU A 41 11.93 14.06 -6.09
CA LEU A 41 12.17 13.72 -4.68
C LEU A 41 13.14 12.56 -4.53
N PHE A 42 13.02 11.53 -5.37
CA PHE A 42 13.92 10.38 -5.36
C PHE A 42 15.35 10.78 -5.75
N ASP A 43 15.52 11.62 -6.78
CA ASP A 43 16.81 12.12 -7.25
C ASP A 43 17.61 12.86 -6.16
N ILE A 44 16.90 13.55 -5.26
CA ILE A 44 17.52 14.28 -4.14
C ILE A 44 17.52 13.49 -2.82
N GLY A 45 17.14 12.21 -2.84
CA GLY A 45 17.16 11.32 -1.68
C GLY A 45 16.11 11.63 -0.62
N VAL A 46 14.99 12.24 -1.01
CA VAL A 46 13.88 12.57 -0.12
C VAL A 46 12.88 11.43 -0.06
N VAL A 47 12.41 11.09 1.15
CA VAL A 47 11.33 10.12 1.36
C VAL A 47 9.98 10.82 1.23
N PRO A 48 9.15 10.48 0.23
CA PRO A 48 7.82 11.04 0.09
C PRO A 48 6.86 10.52 1.17
N ILE A 49 6.09 11.43 1.77
CA ILE A 49 4.99 11.16 2.70
C ILE A 49 3.71 11.60 2.01
N ILE A 50 2.89 10.61 1.64
CA ILE A 50 1.73 10.79 0.78
C ILE A 50 0.48 10.77 1.64
N ASN A 51 -0.49 11.63 1.35
CA ASN A 51 -1.83 11.54 1.94
C ASN A 51 -2.88 12.11 0.98
N GLU A 52 -4.15 11.78 1.21
CA GLU A 52 -5.26 12.43 0.53
C GLU A 52 -5.30 13.94 0.86
N ASN A 53 -5.64 14.75 -0.15
CA ASN A 53 -5.79 16.20 -0.01
C ASN A 53 -7.22 16.57 0.39
N ASP A 54 -7.60 16.22 1.62
CA ASP A 54 -8.95 16.48 2.17
C ASP A 54 -9.37 17.96 2.14
N ALA A 55 -8.40 18.88 2.06
CA ALA A 55 -8.67 20.32 2.03
C ALA A 55 -9.29 20.79 0.71
N VAL A 56 -9.08 20.04 -0.39
CA VAL A 56 -9.56 20.39 -1.73
C VAL A 56 -10.38 19.27 -2.39
N ALA A 57 -10.34 18.05 -1.82
CA ALA A 57 -11.15 16.93 -2.28
C ALA A 57 -12.62 17.15 -1.90
N VAL A 58 -13.44 17.52 -2.89
CA VAL A 58 -14.91 17.42 -2.79
C VAL A 58 -15.32 15.95 -2.94
N ASP A 59 -16.53 15.57 -2.48
CA ASP A 59 -16.97 14.17 -2.42
C ASP A 59 -16.91 13.42 -3.77
N GLU A 60 -16.94 14.15 -4.89
CA GLU A 60 -16.81 13.62 -6.26
C GLU A 60 -15.37 13.27 -6.66
N ILE A 61 -14.36 13.69 -5.89
CA ILE A 61 -12.92 13.59 -6.21
C ILE A 61 -12.14 12.85 -5.09
N LYS A 62 -12.86 12.32 -4.10
CA LYS A 62 -12.25 11.57 -3.00
C LYS A 62 -11.92 10.14 -3.43
N PHE A 63 -10.75 9.66 -3.00
CA PHE A 63 -10.48 8.22 -2.95
C PHE A 63 -11.31 7.57 -1.84
N GLY A 64 -11.37 8.23 -0.67
CA GLY A 64 -12.10 7.74 0.49
C GLY A 64 -11.38 6.63 1.27
N ASP A 65 -10.26 6.11 0.76
CA ASP A 65 -9.42 5.13 1.44
C ASP A 65 -7.94 5.20 1.02
N ASN A 66 -7.05 5.35 2.00
CA ASN A 66 -5.61 5.36 1.80
C ASN A 66 -5.07 4.03 1.25
N ASP A 67 -5.78 2.91 1.44
CA ASP A 67 -5.40 1.63 0.84
C ASP A 67 -5.37 1.73 -0.70
N MET A 68 -6.40 2.37 -1.28
CA MET A 68 -6.49 2.56 -2.73
C MET A 68 -5.48 3.58 -3.24
N ILE A 69 -5.22 4.64 -2.47
CA ILE A 69 -4.14 5.58 -2.77
C ILE A 69 -2.79 4.83 -2.84
N ALA A 70 -2.49 4.00 -1.83
CA ALA A 70 -1.26 3.24 -1.75
C ALA A 70 -1.07 2.35 -2.98
N ALA A 71 -2.12 1.62 -3.36
CA ALA A 71 -2.10 0.75 -4.53
C ALA A 71 -1.91 1.53 -5.84
N ASN A 72 -2.62 2.66 -6.01
CA ASN A 72 -2.47 3.49 -7.22
C ASN A 72 -1.07 4.11 -7.32
N VAL A 73 -0.50 4.59 -6.21
CA VAL A 73 0.87 5.11 -6.18
C VAL A 73 1.87 4.00 -6.50
N ALA A 74 1.77 2.85 -5.83
CA ALA A 74 2.65 1.71 -6.08
C ALA A 74 2.60 1.28 -7.54
N SER A 75 1.39 1.18 -8.10
CA SER A 75 1.20 0.84 -9.51
C SER A 75 1.75 1.88 -10.47
N MET A 76 1.56 3.17 -10.18
CA MET A 76 2.08 4.27 -10.99
C MET A 76 3.62 4.30 -10.99
N LEU A 77 4.23 4.07 -9.83
CA LEU A 77 5.69 4.04 -9.66
C LEU A 77 6.32 2.71 -10.05
N LYS A 78 5.51 1.70 -10.42
CA LYS A 78 5.94 0.32 -10.65
C LYS A 78 6.77 -0.24 -9.50
N ALA A 79 6.34 0.05 -8.27
CA ALA A 79 7.02 -0.41 -7.07
C ALA A 79 7.08 -1.95 -7.06
N ARG A 80 8.20 -2.51 -6.58
CA ARG A 80 8.33 -3.97 -6.47
C ARG A 80 7.50 -4.54 -5.33
N HIS A 81 7.43 -3.82 -4.21
CA HIS A 81 6.67 -4.21 -3.03
C HIS A 81 5.73 -3.10 -2.53
N LEU A 82 4.55 -3.50 -2.08
CA LEU A 82 3.61 -2.69 -1.32
C LEU A 82 3.31 -3.35 0.03
N PHE A 83 3.48 -2.62 1.13
CA PHE A 83 3.12 -3.08 2.47
C PHE A 83 1.88 -2.33 2.96
N LEU A 84 0.80 -3.07 3.23
CA LEU A 84 -0.43 -2.56 3.83
C LEU A 84 -0.46 -2.97 5.30
N ILE A 85 -0.12 -2.03 6.18
CA ILE A 85 -0.03 -2.28 7.62
C ILE A 85 -1.41 -2.17 8.26
N THR A 86 -1.76 -3.12 9.14
CA THR A 86 -3.06 -3.21 9.78
C THR A 86 -2.96 -3.59 11.26
N GLY A 87 -4.03 -3.40 12.02
CA GLY A 87 -4.09 -3.78 13.44
C GLY A 87 -4.31 -5.27 13.69
N VAL A 88 -4.42 -6.09 12.64
CA VAL A 88 -4.59 -7.55 12.72
C VAL A 88 -3.45 -8.25 11.97
N GLU A 89 -3.21 -9.53 12.25
CA GLU A 89 -2.06 -10.25 11.68
C GLU A 89 -2.03 -10.31 10.14
N GLY A 90 -3.18 -10.29 9.47
CA GLY A 90 -3.31 -10.37 8.02
C GLY A 90 -4.77 -10.58 7.61
N VAL A 91 -4.98 -11.13 6.41
CA VAL A 91 -6.30 -11.55 5.93
C VAL A 91 -6.64 -12.90 6.57
N TYR A 92 -7.79 -13.00 7.21
CA TYR A 92 -8.27 -14.25 7.78
C TYR A 92 -9.21 -14.98 6.81
N ASP A 93 -9.22 -16.31 6.88
CA ASP A 93 -10.13 -17.17 6.12
C ASP A 93 -11.61 -16.99 6.52
N LYS A 94 -11.86 -16.49 7.73
CA LYS A 94 -13.17 -16.09 8.28
C LYS A 94 -12.98 -15.08 9.40
N ASN A 95 -14.08 -14.45 9.85
CA ASN A 95 -14.02 -13.39 10.86
C ASN A 95 -13.46 -13.89 12.21
N PRO A 96 -12.26 -13.44 12.65
CA PRO A 96 -11.64 -13.94 13.88
C PRO A 96 -12.38 -13.52 15.15
N ASN A 97 -13.26 -12.52 15.10
CA ASN A 97 -14.11 -12.14 16.25
C ASN A 97 -15.32 -13.05 16.44
N LYS A 98 -15.65 -13.90 15.45
CA LYS A 98 -16.80 -14.82 15.47
C LYS A 98 -16.38 -16.29 15.55
N TYR A 99 -15.18 -16.61 15.07
CA TYR A 99 -14.70 -17.97 14.94
C TYR A 99 -13.31 -18.10 15.57
N ASP A 100 -13.21 -18.84 16.67
CA ASP A 100 -11.95 -19.07 17.38
C ASP A 100 -10.92 -19.87 16.56
N ASP A 101 -11.37 -20.57 15.52
CA ASP A 101 -10.55 -21.34 14.61
C ASP A 101 -10.23 -20.60 13.31
N ALA A 102 -10.44 -19.28 13.26
CA ALA A 102 -10.02 -18.43 12.15
C ALA A 102 -8.49 -18.44 11.99
N LYS A 103 -8.03 -18.49 10.74
CA LYS A 103 -6.61 -18.58 10.41
C LYS A 103 -6.21 -17.50 9.42
N VAL A 104 -5.02 -16.94 9.62
CA VAL A 104 -4.41 -16.04 8.66
C VAL A 104 -4.07 -16.81 7.39
N ILE A 105 -4.54 -16.30 6.25
CA ILE A 105 -4.18 -16.77 4.93
C ILE A 105 -2.75 -16.31 4.67
N ARG A 106 -1.80 -17.23 4.49
CA ARG A 106 -0.40 -16.86 4.21
C ARG A 106 -0.18 -16.47 2.76
N ASN A 107 -0.76 -17.23 1.82
CA ASN A 107 -0.74 -16.93 0.39
C ASN A 107 -2.16 -16.73 -0.12
N TYR A 108 -2.49 -15.53 -0.59
CA TYR A 108 -3.85 -15.21 -1.03
C TYR A 108 -4.28 -16.03 -2.25
N HIS A 109 -3.35 -16.36 -3.14
CA HIS A 109 -3.60 -17.16 -4.36
C HIS A 109 -4.21 -18.54 -4.08
N ASP A 110 -3.93 -19.13 -2.91
CA ASP A 110 -4.54 -20.40 -2.47
C ASP A 110 -6.04 -20.29 -2.14
N TYR A 111 -6.55 -19.06 -2.09
CA TYR A 111 -7.91 -18.72 -1.68
C TYR A 111 -8.68 -17.89 -2.72
N VAL A 112 -8.09 -17.53 -3.86
CA VAL A 112 -8.77 -16.74 -4.92
C VAL A 112 -10.07 -17.40 -5.41
N ASN A 113 -10.11 -18.75 -5.45
CA ASN A 113 -11.31 -19.51 -5.84
C ASN A 113 -12.28 -19.78 -4.68
N LYS A 114 -11.97 -19.31 -3.47
CA LYS A 114 -12.84 -19.43 -2.29
C LYS A 114 -13.47 -18.08 -2.06
N GLU A 115 -14.80 -18.02 -1.96
CA GLU A 115 -15.47 -16.78 -1.57
C GLU A 115 -15.09 -16.41 -0.13
N ILE A 116 -14.10 -15.52 0.03
CA ILE A 116 -13.80 -14.92 1.33
C ILE A 116 -14.84 -13.83 1.57
N LYS A 117 -15.65 -14.00 2.60
CA LYS A 117 -16.62 -12.97 3.02
C LYS A 117 -15.99 -12.08 4.07
N PHE A 118 -15.70 -10.84 3.70
CA PHE A 118 -15.24 -9.82 4.63
C PHE A 118 -16.42 -9.30 5.45
N GLU A 119 -16.52 -9.75 6.70
CA GLU A 119 -17.57 -9.29 7.62
C GLU A 119 -17.01 -8.27 8.62
N GLY A 120 -17.56 -7.06 8.59
CA GLY A 120 -17.28 -6.01 9.59
C GLY A 120 -16.54 -4.81 9.00
N LYS A 121 -17.17 -3.64 9.08
CA LYS A 121 -16.49 -2.35 8.94
C LYS A 121 -15.91 -1.98 10.30
N THR A 122 -14.64 -1.60 10.36
CA THR A 122 -14.07 -1.02 11.59
C THR A 122 -14.77 0.30 11.89
N SER A 123 -15.14 0.54 13.14
CA SER A 123 -15.93 1.71 13.56
C SER A 123 -15.22 3.06 13.41
N HIS A 124 -13.92 3.07 13.11
CA HIS A 124 -13.07 4.27 13.05
C HIS A 124 -12.29 4.43 11.74
N GLY A 125 -12.54 3.59 10.72
CA GLY A 125 -11.86 3.66 9.42
C GLY A 125 -12.84 3.52 8.26
N THR A 126 -12.65 4.29 7.19
CA THR A 126 -13.45 4.24 5.96
C THR A 126 -13.19 2.96 5.13
N GLY A 127 -12.06 2.28 5.36
CA GLY A 127 -11.65 1.04 4.71
C GLY A 127 -11.55 -0.15 5.67
N GLY A 128 -12.30 -1.22 5.42
CA GLY A 128 -12.17 -2.50 6.13
C GLY A 128 -11.14 -3.43 5.47
N MET A 129 -11.09 -4.70 5.91
CA MET A 129 -10.23 -5.72 5.28
C MET A 129 -10.53 -5.89 3.77
N GLU A 130 -11.79 -5.73 3.37
CA GLU A 130 -12.21 -5.76 1.97
C GLU A 130 -11.45 -4.74 1.12
N SER A 131 -11.25 -3.53 1.62
CA SER A 131 -10.57 -2.49 0.86
C SER A 131 -9.07 -2.77 0.70
N LYS A 132 -8.41 -3.26 1.76
CA LYS A 132 -7.01 -3.71 1.70
C LYS A 132 -6.81 -4.82 0.68
N VAL A 133 -7.74 -5.77 0.63
CA VAL A 133 -7.71 -6.87 -0.34
C VAL A 133 -7.91 -6.34 -1.77
N ASN A 134 -8.85 -5.43 -1.99
CA ASN A 134 -9.06 -4.80 -3.30
C ASN A 134 -7.83 -3.99 -3.75
N ALA A 135 -7.24 -3.21 -2.87
CA ALA A 135 -6.00 -2.48 -3.10
C ALA A 135 -4.83 -3.42 -3.44
N ALA A 136 -4.70 -4.52 -2.68
CA ALA A 136 -3.68 -5.54 -2.95
C ALA A 136 -3.86 -6.17 -4.33
N ILE A 137 -5.09 -6.54 -4.70
CA ILE A 137 -5.40 -7.08 -6.04
C ILE A 137 -4.99 -6.07 -7.12
N LEU A 138 -5.40 -4.81 -7.00
CA LEU A 138 -5.06 -3.76 -7.98
C LEU A 138 -3.54 -3.60 -8.17
N ALA A 139 -2.77 -3.62 -7.08
CA ALA A 139 -1.31 -3.51 -7.17
C ALA A 139 -0.68 -4.77 -7.79
N THR A 140 -1.21 -5.97 -7.50
CA THR A 140 -0.71 -7.21 -8.11
C THR A 140 -0.96 -7.30 -9.61
N GLU A 141 -2.03 -6.69 -10.13
CA GLU A 141 -2.34 -6.69 -11.56
C GLU A 141 -1.25 -6.06 -12.42
N VAL A 142 -0.44 -5.17 -11.85
CA VAL A 142 0.71 -4.52 -12.54
C VAL A 142 2.07 -5.11 -12.14
N GLY A 143 2.09 -6.19 -11.36
CA GLY A 143 3.31 -6.91 -10.97
C GLY A 143 3.91 -6.49 -9.63
N THR A 144 3.22 -5.66 -8.84
CA THR A 144 3.65 -5.32 -7.47
C THR A 144 3.33 -6.48 -6.52
N ASP A 145 4.32 -6.97 -5.77
CA ASP A 145 4.08 -7.88 -4.65
C ASP A 145 3.48 -7.13 -3.46
N VAL A 146 2.48 -7.70 -2.80
CA VAL A 146 1.78 -7.03 -1.69
C VAL A 146 1.78 -7.89 -0.42
N ASN A 147 2.07 -7.26 0.72
CA ASN A 147 1.89 -7.88 2.04
C ASN A 147 0.87 -7.08 2.87
N ILE A 148 -0.21 -7.74 3.29
CA ILE A 148 -1.10 -7.23 4.34
C ILE A 148 -0.62 -7.83 5.66
N MET A 149 -0.13 -7.00 6.59
CA MET A 149 0.52 -7.47 7.81
C MET A 149 0.21 -6.62 9.04
N GLY A 150 0.34 -7.23 10.21
CA GLY A 150 0.15 -6.57 11.50
C GLY A 150 1.19 -5.49 11.80
N VAL A 151 0.79 -4.44 12.50
CA VAL A 151 1.68 -3.36 12.97
C VAL A 151 2.83 -3.86 13.86
N GLU A 152 2.59 -4.92 14.63
CA GLU A 152 3.59 -5.56 15.49
C GLU A 152 4.75 -6.19 14.69
N GLU A 153 4.52 -6.44 13.39
CA GLU A 153 5.46 -7.13 12.52
C GLU A 153 6.30 -6.18 11.64
N ILE A 154 6.17 -4.85 11.78
CA ILE A 154 6.88 -3.87 10.95
C ILE A 154 8.40 -4.12 10.91
N ALA A 155 8.98 -4.62 12.01
CA ALA A 155 10.40 -4.96 12.09
C ALA A 155 10.84 -6.06 11.10
N GLU A 156 9.90 -6.85 10.58
CA GLU A 156 10.14 -7.95 9.67
C GLU A 156 10.15 -7.54 8.19
N ILE A 157 9.75 -6.31 7.83
CA ILE A 157 9.64 -5.84 6.43
C ILE A 157 10.89 -6.16 5.59
N LEU A 158 12.09 -5.85 6.09
CA LEU A 158 13.33 -6.12 5.34
C LEU A 158 13.55 -7.62 5.13
N LYS A 159 13.26 -8.45 6.13
CA LYS A 159 13.39 -9.91 6.02
C LYS A 159 12.36 -10.50 5.07
N ILE A 160 11.16 -9.91 4.98
CA ILE A 160 10.14 -10.30 4.00
C ILE A 160 10.66 -10.02 2.59
N ILE A 161 11.20 -8.83 2.34
CA ILE A 161 11.77 -8.44 1.03
C ILE A 161 12.93 -9.38 0.62
N GLU A 162 13.72 -9.82 1.59
CA GLU A 162 14.81 -10.78 1.38
C GLU A 162 14.33 -12.23 1.19
N GLY A 163 13.05 -12.52 1.42
CA GLY A 163 12.49 -13.88 1.36
C GLY A 163 12.88 -14.77 2.56
N ASN A 164 13.29 -14.16 3.67
CA ASN A 164 13.76 -14.86 4.87
C ASN A 164 12.63 -15.26 5.84
N VAL A 165 11.49 -14.57 5.78
CA VAL A 165 10.33 -14.82 6.66
C VAL A 165 9.01 -14.65 5.90
N GLU A 166 7.99 -15.40 6.31
CA GLU A 166 6.62 -15.29 5.80
C GLU A 166 5.72 -14.70 6.90
N VAL A 167 5.25 -13.47 6.69
CA VAL A 167 4.46 -12.72 7.69
C VAL A 167 3.24 -12.10 7.03
N GLY A 168 2.13 -12.14 7.75
CA GLY A 168 0.82 -11.68 7.28
C GLY A 168 0.28 -12.51 6.11
N THR A 169 -0.36 -11.82 5.17
CA THR A 169 -0.90 -12.37 3.92
C THR A 169 -0.16 -11.79 2.74
N TYR A 170 0.47 -12.67 1.96
CA TYR A 170 1.20 -12.33 0.74
C TYR A 170 0.32 -12.49 -0.50
N PHE A 171 0.42 -11.49 -1.38
CA PHE A 171 -0.17 -11.46 -2.71
C PHE A 171 0.97 -11.35 -3.71
N LYS A 172 1.16 -12.40 -4.50
CA LYS A 172 2.17 -12.41 -5.57
C LYS A 172 1.69 -11.54 -6.72
N GLY A 173 2.51 -10.59 -7.15
CA GLY A 173 2.32 -9.80 -8.37
C GLY A 173 2.25 -10.70 -9.59
N LEU A 174 1.33 -10.41 -10.51
CA LEU A 174 1.24 -11.14 -11.77
C LEU A 174 2.51 -10.87 -12.58
N GLU A 175 3.08 -11.91 -13.19
CA GLU A 175 4.21 -11.76 -14.11
C GLU A 175 3.77 -10.93 -15.32
N ASN A 176 3.95 -9.63 -15.22
CA ASN A 176 3.95 -8.74 -16.36
C ASN A 176 5.41 -8.55 -16.76
N THR A 177 5.70 -8.78 -18.04
CA THR A 177 6.98 -8.44 -18.67
C THR A 177 7.27 -6.94 -18.46
N ILE A 178 7.95 -6.57 -17.37
CA ILE A 178 8.51 -5.22 -17.22
C ILE A 178 9.78 -5.20 -18.07
N THR A 179 9.59 -4.98 -19.37
CA THR A 179 10.66 -4.62 -20.29
C THR A 179 10.85 -3.12 -20.23
N GLU A 180 11.62 -2.58 -19.27
CA GLU A 180 12.37 -1.34 -19.44
C GLU A 180 13.20 -0.99 -18.19
N GLU A 181 14.44 -0.60 -18.44
CA GLU A 181 15.43 -0.15 -17.45
C GLU A 181 15.05 1.24 -16.91
N GLY A 182 14.87 1.34 -15.59
CA GLY A 182 14.67 2.59 -14.85
C GLY A 182 14.99 2.38 -13.37
N VAL A 183 15.38 3.45 -12.67
CA VAL A 183 15.60 3.41 -11.22
C VAL A 183 14.24 3.54 -10.55
N PHE A 184 13.68 2.43 -10.09
CA PHE A 184 12.38 2.40 -9.42
C PHE A 184 12.57 2.23 -7.91
N PRO A 185 11.69 2.79 -7.06
CA PRO A 185 11.74 2.53 -5.62
C PRO A 185 11.43 1.04 -5.36
N ASP A 186 12.31 0.36 -4.62
CA ASP A 186 12.14 -1.05 -4.26
C ASP A 186 10.87 -1.29 -3.41
N VAL A 187 10.35 -0.26 -2.74
CA VAL A 187 9.25 -0.36 -1.78
C VAL A 187 8.38 0.91 -1.78
N ALA A 188 7.06 0.73 -1.83
CA ALA A 188 6.08 1.74 -1.43
C ALA A 188 5.47 1.32 -0.07
N ILE A 189 5.56 2.19 0.94
CA ILE A 189 4.91 2.00 2.24
C ILE A 189 3.84 3.09 2.38
N CYS A 190 2.59 2.69 2.57
CA CYS A 190 1.54 3.62 2.97
C CYS A 190 1.26 3.47 4.46
N LEU A 191 1.15 4.61 5.13
CA LEU A 191 0.94 4.74 6.58
C LEU A 191 -0.48 5.22 6.87
#